data_AF-A0AAN4YZZ5-F1
#
_entry.id   AF-A0AAN4YZZ5-F1
#
_cell.length_a   1.000
_cell.length_b   1.000
_cell.length_c   1.000
_cell.angle_alpha   90.00
_cell.angle_beta   90.00
_cell.angle_gamma   90.00
#
_symmetry.space_group_name_H-M   'P 1'
#
loop_
_entity.id
_entity.type
_entity.pdbx_description
1 polymer ?
#
loop_
_entity_poly.entity_id
_entity_poly.type
_entity_poly.pdbx_seq_one_letter_code
_entity_poly.pdbx_strand_id
1 'polypeptide(L)'
;MLPSSRSLDTQLRYVQDELLGPEIVKRRQRQASGDPDYEKPDDFLQWMIDLAQNDKEGDPGNIAHRLLGLTSMAVVHTSAMSITHGLYDLITMSQWLEPLRQEIQEAMPDWKSSSYSSLVSLRRLDSFLKESQRFNPPGERTLSTSLPCSLLTY
;
A
#
# COMPACT_ATOMS: atom_id res chain seq x y z
N MET A 1 -16.87 12.47 -22.54
CA MET A 1 -15.81 12.53 -21.51
C MET A 1 -16.18 13.61 -20.50
N LEU A 2 -16.49 13.22 -19.26
CA LEU A 2 -16.80 14.13 -18.15
C LEU A 2 -15.53 14.90 -17.72
N PRO A 3 -15.64 16.08 -17.08
CA PRO A 3 -14.47 16.83 -16.60
C PRO A 3 -13.54 16.02 -15.68
N SER A 4 -14.12 15.16 -14.83
CA SER A 4 -13.37 14.25 -13.95
C SER A 4 -12.54 13.21 -14.72
N SER A 5 -13.08 12.65 -15.79
CA SER A 5 -12.34 11.68 -16.61
C SER A 5 -11.16 12.33 -17.32
N ARG A 6 -11.31 13.57 -17.79
CA ARG A 6 -10.22 14.33 -18.43
C ARG A 6 -9.06 14.60 -17.48
N SER A 7 -9.35 14.88 -16.21
CA SER A 7 -8.32 15.10 -15.19
C SER A 7 -7.51 13.83 -14.95
N LEU A 8 -8.18 12.68 -14.79
CA LEU A 8 -7.53 11.39 -14.60
C LEU A 8 -6.68 11.00 -15.81
N ASP A 9 -7.20 11.17 -17.03
CA ASP A 9 -6.43 10.88 -18.24
C ASP A 9 -5.18 11.77 -18.37
N THR A 10 -5.26 13.00 -17.89
CA THR A 10 -4.12 13.93 -17.88
C THR A 10 -3.08 13.52 -16.85
N GLN A 11 -3.52 13.13 -15.65
CA GLN A 11 -2.63 12.62 -14.60
C GLN A 11 -1.97 11.29 -15.01
N LEU A 12 -2.73 10.38 -15.61
CA LEU A 12 -2.21 9.11 -16.11
C LEU A 12 -1.13 9.34 -17.16
N ARG A 13 -1.38 10.20 -18.15
CA ARG A 13 -0.36 10.56 -19.15
C ARG A 13 0.88 11.15 -18.52
N TYR A 14 0.73 12.11 -17.61
CA TYR A 14 1.87 12.68 -16.89
C TYR A 14 2.68 11.61 -16.15
N VAL A 15 2.01 10.70 -15.43
CA VAL A 15 2.69 9.63 -14.70
C VAL A 15 3.38 8.65 -15.65
N GLN A 16 2.77 8.32 -16.79
CA GLN A 16 3.33 7.42 -17.80
C GLN A 16 4.52 8.06 -18.53
N ASP A 17 4.37 9.29 -19.01
CA ASP A 17 5.30 9.90 -19.95
C ASP A 17 6.45 10.64 -19.23
N GLU A 18 6.19 11.27 -18.08
CA GLU A 18 7.13 12.19 -17.43
C GLU A 18 7.75 11.63 -16.13
N LEU A 19 7.10 10.65 -15.47
CA LEU A 19 7.52 10.18 -14.15
C LEU A 19 7.98 8.72 -14.14
N LEU A 20 7.05 7.79 -14.27
CA LEU A 20 7.31 6.36 -14.08
C LEU A 20 7.83 5.67 -15.34
N GLY A 21 7.31 6.01 -16.53
CA GLY A 21 7.78 5.41 -17.78
C GLY A 21 9.27 5.62 -18.02
N PRO A 22 9.81 6.84 -17.92
CA PRO A 22 11.25 7.09 -18.07
C PRO A 22 12.10 6.33 -17.05
N GLU A 23 11.66 6.25 -15.79
CA GLU A 23 12.38 5.52 -14.74
C GLU A 23 12.37 4.00 -15.00
N ILE A 24 11.26 3.43 -15.47
CA ILE A 24 11.19 2.02 -15.88
C ILE A 24 12.17 1.73 -17.03
N VAL A 25 12.17 2.58 -18.06
CA VAL A 25 13.09 2.44 -19.21
C VAL A 25 14.55 2.53 -18.76
N LYS A 26 14.87 3.51 -17.91
CA LYS A 26 16.21 3.70 -17.35
C LYS A 26 16.68 2.50 -16.52
N ARG A 27 15.82 1.92 -15.68
CA ARG A 27 16.14 0.70 -14.91
C ARG A 27 16.43 -0.48 -15.82
N ARG A 28 15.63 -0.67 -16.88
CA ARG A 28 15.87 -1.74 -17.86
C ARG A 28 17.18 -1.56 -18.62
N GLN A 29 17.51 -0.33 -19.03
CA GLN A 29 18.76 -0.05 -19.70
C GLN A 29 19.96 -0.35 -18.81
N ARG A 30 19.91 0.01 -17.53
CA ARG A 30 20.97 -0.30 -16.56
C ARG A 30 21.08 -1.80 -16.25
N GLN A 31 19.96 -2.51 -16.20
CA GLN A 31 19.97 -3.98 -16.10
C GLN A 31 20.59 -4.64 -17.33
N ALA A 32 20.31 -4.13 -18.52
CA ALA A 32 20.83 -4.65 -19.76
C ALA A 32 22.29 -4.25 -20.04
N SER A 33 22.80 -3.16 -19.43
CA SER A 33 24.16 -2.69 -19.67
C SER A 33 25.25 -3.59 -19.07
N GLY A 34 24.87 -4.52 -18.17
CA GLY A 34 25.82 -5.44 -17.54
C GLY A 34 26.88 -4.73 -16.70
N ASP A 35 26.53 -3.55 -16.17
CA ASP A 35 27.42 -2.72 -15.36
C ASP A 35 27.76 -3.48 -14.06
N PRO A 36 29.05 -3.75 -13.76
CA PRO A 36 29.44 -4.49 -12.57
C PRO A 36 29.08 -3.77 -11.26
N ASP A 37 28.88 -2.45 -11.28
CA ASP A 37 28.47 -1.66 -10.12
C ASP A 37 26.94 -1.50 -10.01
N TYR A 38 26.16 -2.11 -10.91
CA TYR A 38 24.71 -2.02 -10.88
C TYR A 38 24.09 -2.92 -9.80
N GLU A 39 23.64 -2.30 -8.73
CA GLU A 39 22.77 -2.93 -7.75
C GLU A 39 21.30 -2.78 -8.18
N LYS A 40 20.63 -3.93 -8.39
CA LYS A 40 19.21 -3.97 -8.72
C LYS A 40 18.39 -3.44 -7.53
N PRO A 41 17.54 -2.41 -7.73
CA PRO A 41 16.68 -1.89 -6.66
C PRO A 41 15.73 -2.98 -6.12
N ASP A 42 15.59 -3.08 -4.80
CA ASP A 42 14.59 -3.95 -4.16
C ASP A 42 13.40 -3.11 -3.71
N ASP A 43 12.57 -2.71 -4.67
CA ASP A 43 11.37 -1.91 -4.43
C ASP A 43 10.18 -2.41 -5.25
N PHE A 44 8.99 -1.91 -4.87
CA PHE A 44 7.74 -2.33 -5.48
C PHE A 44 7.69 -2.10 -7.01
N LEU A 45 8.31 -1.04 -7.51
CA LEU A 45 8.39 -0.79 -8.95
C LEU A 45 9.24 -1.86 -9.64
N GLN A 46 10.38 -2.24 -9.05
CA GLN A 46 11.23 -3.30 -9.59
C GLN A 46 10.52 -4.66 -9.57
N TRP A 47 9.79 -4.99 -8.50
CA TRP A 47 9.03 -6.23 -8.43
C TRP A 47 7.98 -6.34 -9.54
N MET A 48 7.29 -5.24 -9.91
CA MET A 48 6.36 -5.26 -11.03
C MET A 48 7.05 -5.41 -12.39
N ILE A 49 8.23 -4.80 -12.57
CA ILE A 49 9.04 -4.97 -13.78
C ILE A 49 9.43 -6.45 -13.94
N ASP A 50 9.82 -7.10 -12.85
CA ASP A 50 10.25 -8.50 -12.84
C ASP A 50 9.10 -9.50 -13.01
N LEU A 51 7.90 -9.14 -12.52
CA LEU A 51 6.73 -10.01 -12.57
C LEU A 51 6.04 -10.00 -13.95
N ALA A 52 6.35 -9.04 -14.82
CA ALA A 52 5.74 -8.93 -16.14
C ALA A 52 6.07 -10.15 -17.01
N GLN A 53 5.04 -10.88 -17.46
CA GLN A 53 5.23 -12.15 -18.20
C GLN A 53 5.17 -11.99 -19.72
N ASN A 54 4.63 -10.89 -20.21
CA ASN A 54 4.45 -10.63 -21.63
C ASN A 54 4.71 -9.16 -21.97
N ASP A 55 4.91 -8.85 -23.26
CA ASP A 55 5.23 -7.49 -23.73
C ASP A 55 4.17 -6.45 -23.34
N LYS A 56 2.91 -6.86 -23.21
CA LYS A 56 1.83 -5.94 -22.81
C LYS A 56 1.93 -5.59 -21.33
N GLU A 57 2.18 -6.57 -20.47
CA GLU A 57 2.43 -6.34 -19.04
C GLU A 57 3.74 -5.62 -18.80
N GLY A 58 4.74 -5.89 -19.64
CA GLY A 58 6.03 -5.25 -19.64
C GLY A 58 6.01 -3.83 -20.22
N ASP A 59 4.93 -3.37 -20.83
CA ASP A 59 4.88 -2.01 -21.35
C ASP A 59 5.05 -0.99 -20.20
N PRO A 60 6.00 -0.03 -20.29
CA PRO A 60 6.23 0.95 -19.22
C PRO A 60 4.99 1.76 -18.83
N GLY A 61 4.15 2.09 -19.81
CA GLY A 61 2.89 2.81 -19.57
C GLY A 61 1.89 1.95 -18.80
N ASN A 62 1.78 0.67 -19.12
CA ASN A 62 0.91 -0.26 -18.39
C ASN A 62 1.40 -0.53 -16.96
N ILE A 63 2.71 -0.67 -16.75
CA ILE A 63 3.30 -0.79 -15.40
C ILE A 63 3.03 0.48 -14.59
N ALA A 64 3.25 1.65 -15.17
CA ALA A 64 3.00 2.94 -14.53
C ALA A 64 1.53 3.12 -14.14
N HIS A 65 0.59 2.76 -15.04
CA HIS A 65 -0.84 2.79 -14.76
C HIS A 65 -1.19 1.86 -13.58
N ARG A 66 -0.72 0.61 -13.62
CA ARG A 66 -0.98 -0.37 -12.55
C ARG A 66 -0.42 0.10 -11.22
N LEU A 67 0.79 0.65 -11.21
CA LEU A 67 1.39 1.22 -10.00
C LEU A 67 0.51 2.32 -9.40
N LEU A 68 0.06 3.26 -10.23
CA LEU A 68 -0.77 4.37 -9.79
C LEU A 68 -2.11 3.87 -9.22
N GLY A 69 -2.76 2.93 -9.91
CA GLY A 69 -4.02 2.33 -9.45
C GLY A 69 -3.87 1.62 -8.11
N LEU A 70 -2.83 0.77 -7.98
CA LEU A 70 -2.57 0.00 -6.76
C LEU A 70 -2.20 0.91 -5.58
N THR A 71 -1.30 1.87 -5.77
CA THR A 71 -0.89 2.78 -4.70
C THR A 71 -2.06 3.65 -4.23
N SER A 72 -2.84 4.20 -5.17
CA SER A 72 -3.98 5.04 -4.82
C SER A 72 -5.07 4.25 -4.09
N MET A 73 -5.52 3.13 -4.65
CA MET A 73 -6.67 2.39 -4.13
C MET A 73 -6.34 1.44 -2.98
N ALA A 74 -5.28 0.65 -3.10
CA ALA A 74 -5.00 -0.42 -2.16
C ALA A 74 -4.14 0.03 -0.98
N VAL A 75 -3.24 0.99 -1.19
CA VAL A 75 -2.23 1.39 -0.18
C VAL A 75 -2.64 2.64 0.59
N VAL A 76 -2.96 3.73 -0.13
CA VAL A 76 -3.20 5.04 0.50
C VAL A 76 -4.54 5.06 1.25
N HIS A 77 -5.63 4.64 0.61
CA HIS A 77 -6.96 4.72 1.22
C HIS A 77 -7.11 3.84 2.46
N THR A 78 -6.65 2.59 2.40
CA THR A 78 -6.77 1.65 3.51
C THR A 78 -6.00 2.14 4.74
N SER A 79 -4.77 2.63 4.54
CA SER A 79 -3.93 3.18 5.61
C SER A 79 -4.55 4.44 6.22
N ALA A 80 -5.01 5.38 5.38
CA ALA A 80 -5.64 6.61 5.83
C ALA A 80 -6.91 6.33 6.64
N MET A 81 -7.74 5.38 6.19
CA MET A 81 -8.95 4.95 6.90
C MET A 81 -8.60 4.29 8.24
N SER A 82 -7.65 3.34 8.27
CA SER A 82 -7.22 2.68 9.51
C SER A 82 -6.72 3.67 10.55
N ILE A 83 -5.90 4.64 10.15
CA ILE A 83 -5.39 5.68 11.06
C ILE A 83 -6.52 6.57 11.56
N THR A 84 -7.42 6.97 10.66
CA THR A 84 -8.56 7.84 11.00
C THR A 84 -9.49 7.14 12.00
N HIS A 85 -9.85 5.88 11.76
CA HIS A 85 -10.67 5.09 12.68
C HIS A 85 -9.96 4.88 14.03
N GLY A 86 -8.67 4.52 14.00
CA GLY A 86 -7.88 4.35 15.23
C GLY A 86 -7.82 5.63 16.06
N LEU A 87 -7.72 6.80 15.42
CA LEU A 87 -7.73 8.08 16.12
C LEU A 87 -9.09 8.39 16.75
N TYR A 88 -10.20 8.14 16.03
CA TYR A 88 -11.54 8.32 16.60
C TYR A 88 -11.80 7.37 17.77
N ASP A 89 -11.36 6.11 17.66
CA ASP A 89 -11.49 5.13 18.74
C ASP A 89 -10.64 5.53 19.96
N LEU A 90 -9.48 6.16 19.74
CA LEU A 90 -8.62 6.63 20.83
C LEU A 90 -9.25 7.81 21.58
N ILE A 91 -9.93 8.71 20.87
CA ILE A 91 -10.64 9.85 21.48
C ILE A 91 -11.83 9.36 22.32
N THR A 92 -12.53 8.33 21.86
CA THR A 92 -13.67 7.76 22.60
C THR A 92 -13.26 6.86 23.77
N MET A 93 -12.10 6.19 23.67
CA MET A 93 -11.58 5.27 24.69
C MET A 93 -10.32 5.81 25.37
N SER A 94 -10.43 6.99 25.99
CA SER A 94 -9.32 7.70 26.65
C SER A 94 -8.56 6.85 27.69
N GLN A 95 -9.13 5.78 28.23
CA GLN A 95 -8.46 4.86 29.15
C GLN A 95 -7.22 4.18 28.56
N TRP A 96 -7.14 4.04 27.22
CA TRP A 96 -6.01 3.41 26.55
C TRP A 96 -4.88 4.38 26.20
N LEU A 97 -5.11 5.69 26.28
CA LEU A 97 -4.14 6.70 25.86
C LEU A 97 -2.83 6.62 26.66
N GLU A 98 -2.93 6.58 27.99
CA GLU A 98 -1.76 6.57 28.87
C GLU A 98 -0.98 5.25 28.79
N PRO A 99 -1.61 4.06 28.83
CA PRO A 99 -0.92 2.79 28.61
C PRO A 99 -0.19 2.67 27.27
N LEU A 100 -0.75 3.25 26.20
CA LEU A 100 -0.13 3.27 24.87
C LEU A 100 1.06 4.23 24.82
N ARG A 101 0.94 5.41 25.44
CA ARG A 101 2.04 6.37 25.53
C ARG A 101 3.24 5.80 26.28
N GLN A 102 2.99 5.11 27.39
CA GLN A 102 4.03 4.45 28.18
C GLN A 102 4.73 3.37 27.35
N GLU A 103 3.98 2.50 26.66
CA GLU A 103 4.57 1.48 25.79
C GLU A 103 5.45 2.10 24.69
N ILE A 104 5.00 3.19 24.06
CA ILE A 104 5.77 3.90 23.03
C ILE A 104 7.05 4.50 23.62
N GLN A 105 6.99 5.13 24.79
CA GLN A 105 8.16 5.74 25.43
C GLN A 105 9.19 4.69 25.87
N GLU A 106 8.74 3.52 26.33
CA GLU A 106 9.61 2.41 26.72
C GLU A 106 10.27 1.75 25.51
N ALA A 107 9.53 1.50 24.44
CA ALA A 107 10.04 0.82 23.24
C ALA A 107 10.82 1.75 22.30
N MET A 108 10.46 3.04 22.27
CA MET A 108 10.96 4.05 21.32
C MET A 108 11.18 5.40 22.02
N PRO A 109 12.18 5.50 22.93
CA PRO A 109 12.47 6.74 23.66
C PRO A 109 12.93 7.88 22.74
N ASP A 110 13.59 7.56 21.62
CA ASP A 110 13.88 8.49 20.53
C ASP A 110 13.39 7.89 19.21
N TRP A 111 12.44 8.58 18.58
CA TRP A 111 11.91 8.28 17.26
C TRP A 111 13.03 8.09 16.21
N LYS A 112 14.10 8.90 16.27
CA LYS A 112 15.16 8.89 15.25
C LYS A 112 16.07 7.67 15.33
N SER A 113 16.21 7.08 16.52
CA SER A 113 17.01 5.87 16.73
C SER A 113 16.17 4.59 16.75
N SER A 114 14.88 4.70 16.46
CA SER A 114 13.96 3.57 16.55
C SER A 114 14.19 2.58 15.40
N SER A 115 14.31 1.30 15.72
CA SER A 115 14.46 0.22 14.74
C SER A 115 13.11 -0.42 14.41
N TYR A 116 13.09 -1.23 13.34
CA TYR A 116 11.93 -2.08 13.03
C TYR A 116 11.55 -3.00 14.20
N SER A 117 12.53 -3.51 14.96
CA SER A 117 12.25 -4.36 16.11
C SER A 117 11.54 -3.60 17.24
N SER A 118 11.85 -2.31 17.43
CA SER A 118 11.12 -1.46 18.38
C SER A 118 9.65 -1.30 17.99
N LEU A 119 9.35 -1.12 16.71
CA LEU A 119 7.97 -1.05 16.22
C LEU A 119 7.21 -2.36 16.46
N VAL A 120 7.83 -3.51 16.18
CA VAL A 120 7.23 -4.84 16.42
C VAL A 120 6.99 -5.10 17.91
N SER A 121 7.71 -4.43 18.81
CA SER A 121 7.53 -4.59 20.25
C SER A 121 6.29 -3.87 20.83
N LEU A 122 5.65 -2.98 20.06
CA LEU A 122 4.44 -2.23 20.46
C LEU A 122 3.17 -3.09 20.43
N ARG A 123 3.10 -4.09 21.31
CA ARG A 123 2.03 -5.10 21.30
C ARG A 123 0.66 -4.52 21.65
N ARG A 124 0.57 -3.57 22.59
CA ARG A 124 -0.70 -2.94 22.98
C ARG A 124 -1.20 -2.04 21.86
N LEU A 125 -0.33 -1.26 21.23
CA LEU A 125 -0.69 -0.46 20.07
C LEU A 125 -1.19 -1.32 18.91
N ASP A 126 -0.47 -2.39 18.57
CA ASP A 126 -0.90 -3.34 17.53
C ASP A 126 -2.26 -3.97 17.88
N SER A 127 -2.46 -4.39 19.13
CA SER A 127 -3.74 -4.94 19.61
C SER A 127 -4.88 -3.92 19.52
N PHE A 128 -4.62 -2.67 19.88
CA PHE A 128 -5.59 -1.58 19.80
C PHE A 128 -6.01 -1.29 18.36
N LEU A 129 -5.03 -1.19 17.44
CA LEU A 129 -5.30 -0.97 16.02
C LEU A 129 -6.08 -2.13 15.39
N LYS A 130 -5.82 -3.37 15.80
CA LYS A 130 -6.59 -4.54 15.38
C LYS A 130 -8.03 -4.49 15.88
N GLU A 131 -8.25 -4.08 17.12
CA GLU A 131 -9.61 -3.95 17.67
C GLU A 131 -10.39 -2.81 16.99
N SER A 132 -9.74 -1.68 16.71
CA SER A 132 -10.32 -0.60 15.91
C SER A 132 -10.76 -1.10 14.53
N GLN A 133 -9.90 -1.86 13.85
CA GLN A 133 -10.21 -2.45 12.54
C GLN A 133 -11.28 -3.54 12.60
N ARG A 134 -11.46 -4.22 13.74
CA ARG A 134 -12.53 -5.22 13.92
C ARG A 134 -13.91 -4.58 13.83
N PHE A 135 -14.05 -3.36 14.37
CA PHE A 135 -15.29 -2.59 14.27
C PHE A 135 -15.39 -1.81 12.97
N ASN A 136 -14.26 -1.27 12.50
CA ASN A 136 -14.18 -0.36 11.36
C ASN A 136 -13.18 -0.87 10.29
N PRO A 137 -13.50 -1.96 9.57
CA PRO A 137 -12.58 -2.53 8.60
C PRO A 137 -12.34 -1.53 7.45
N PRO A 138 -11.07 -1.23 7.11
CA PRO A 138 -10.70 -0.26 6.06
C PRO A 138 -10.95 -0.79 4.64
N GLY A 139 -11.12 -2.11 4.47
CA GLY A 139 -11.39 -2.75 3.18
C GLY A 139 -12.89 -2.94 2.93
N GLU A 140 -13.28 -2.98 1.66
CA GLU A 140 -14.60 -3.48 1.26
C GLU A 140 -14.80 -4.86 1.88
N ARG A 141 -15.88 -5.02 2.67
CA ARG A 141 -16.29 -6.35 3.11
C ARG A 141 -16.38 -7.20 1.84
N THR A 142 -15.69 -8.32 1.81
CA THR A 142 -16.03 -9.38 0.86
C THR A 142 -17.53 -9.61 1.05
N LEU A 143 -18.34 -9.14 0.10
CA LEU A 143 -19.68 -9.68 -0.09
C LEU A 143 -19.41 -11.13 -0.42
N SER A 144 -19.42 -11.99 0.60
CA SER A 144 -19.60 -13.40 0.38
C SER A 144 -20.93 -13.49 -0.35
N THR A 145 -20.89 -13.55 -1.68
CA THR A 145 -21.99 -14.15 -2.41
C THR A 145 -22.01 -15.58 -1.88
N SER A 146 -22.83 -15.80 -0.86
CA SER A 146 -23.29 -17.13 -0.52
C SER A 146 -23.90 -17.66 -1.81
N LEU A 147 -23.11 -18.42 -2.57
CA LEU A 147 -23.67 -19.25 -3.62
C LEU A 147 -24.72 -20.11 -2.94
N PRO A 148 -26.00 -20.05 -3.34
CA PRO A 148 -27.00 -20.94 -2.78
C PRO A 148 -26.51 -22.37 -3.02
N CYS A 149 -26.23 -23.07 -1.93
CA CYS A 149 -25.90 -24.48 -1.92
C CYS A 149 -27.18 -25.26 -2.23
N SER A 150 -27.66 -25.20 -3.47
CA SER A 150 -28.87 -25.88 -3.90
C SER A 150 -28.91 -26.07 -5.41
N LEU A 151 -27.90 -26.72 -6.01
CA LEU A 151 -28.00 -27.30 -7.36
C LEU A 151 -26.94 -28.42 -7.51
N LEU A 152 -27.03 -29.46 -6.67
CA LEU A 152 -26.45 -30.78 -6.94
C LEU A 152 -27.44 -31.87 -6.52
N THR A 153 -28.58 -31.86 -7.20
CA THR A 153 -29.40 -33.06 -7.45
C THR A 153 -30.09 -32.78 -8.78
N TYR A 154 -29.53 -33.31 -9.86
CA TYR A 154 -30.18 -34.17 -10.86
C TYR A 154 -29.12 -34.64 -11.85
#